data_AF-A0A1Y4RY21-F1
#
_entry.id   AF-A0A1Y4RY21-F1
#
_cell.length_a   1.000
_cell.length_b   1.000
_cell.length_c   1.000
_cell.angle_alpha   90.00
_cell.angle_beta   90.00
_cell.angle_gamma   90.00
#
_symmetry.space_group_name_H-M   'P 1'
#
loop_
_entity.id
_entity.type
_entity.pdbx_description
1 polymer ?
#
loop_
_entity_poly.entity_id
_entity_poly.type
_entity_poly.pdbx_seq_one_letter_code
_entity_poly.pdbx_strand_id
1 'polypeptide(L)'
;MATRKTKAQAKPADTQELATTKESKPRPKYGRGGTDNFHNRITGAKSEDISRCIRNCMTFYGLPIVRDDEECRQRLEWFFDTCGQTGQLPTVEKMVMALGTIRQTVWEWEHGEKCSQRRADMIKKAKGFIASFESEMVTEGKINPVVYIFRAKNYFGMKDQQDVVLKPESPLGDKVDQARLESTIVQELPDPGDYGAD
;
A
#
# COMPACT_ATOMS: atom_id res chain seq x y z
N MET A 1 9.30 -57.41 61.63
CA MET A 1 7.85 -57.18 61.87
C MET A 1 7.67 -55.85 62.54
N ALA A 2 7.09 -54.86 61.85
CA ALA A 2 6.68 -53.58 62.43
C ALA A 2 5.45 -53.09 61.64
N THR A 3 4.28 -53.50 62.11
CA THR A 3 2.95 -53.11 61.61
C THR A 3 2.62 -51.71 62.13
N ARG A 4 2.59 -50.70 61.26
CA ARG A 4 2.09 -49.36 61.59
C ARG A 4 0.58 -49.28 61.31
N LYS A 5 -0.15 -48.88 62.35
CA LYS A 5 -1.60 -48.75 62.46
C LYS A 5 -2.19 -47.76 61.44
N THR A 6 -3.22 -48.20 60.73
CA THR A 6 -4.19 -47.38 59.99
C THR A 6 -5.10 -46.64 60.97
N LYS A 7 -5.29 -45.33 60.76
CA LYS A 7 -6.28 -44.51 61.47
C LYS A 7 -7.40 -44.19 60.49
N ALA A 8 -8.61 -44.63 60.82
CA ALA A 8 -9.83 -44.31 60.10
C ALA A 8 -10.11 -42.81 60.17
N GLN A 9 -10.45 -42.20 59.03
CA GLN A 9 -11.09 -40.89 58.97
C GLN A 9 -12.36 -41.00 58.12
N ALA A 10 -13.42 -40.47 58.70
CA ALA A 10 -14.79 -40.52 58.23
C ALA A 10 -14.99 -39.74 56.92
N LYS A 11 -15.92 -40.22 56.10
CA LYS A 11 -16.45 -39.54 54.91
C LYS A 11 -17.04 -38.17 55.31
N PRO A 12 -16.73 -37.08 54.59
CA PRO A 12 -17.65 -35.97 54.46
C PRO A 12 -18.68 -36.25 53.37
N ALA A 13 -19.87 -35.71 53.60
CA ALA A 13 -21.10 -35.92 52.88
C ALA A 13 -21.12 -35.28 51.48
N ASP A 14 -22.02 -35.82 50.65
CA ASP A 14 -22.46 -35.28 49.37
C ASP A 14 -22.68 -33.77 49.40
N THR A 15 -21.90 -33.05 48.59
CA THR A 15 -22.34 -31.80 47.98
C THR A 15 -22.17 -31.99 46.47
N GLN A 16 -23.24 -32.47 45.82
CA GLN A 16 -23.37 -32.34 44.38
C GLN A 16 -23.51 -30.85 44.07
N GLU A 17 -22.38 -30.19 43.80
CA GLU A 17 -22.39 -28.87 43.19
C GLU A 17 -22.77 -29.06 41.72
N LEU A 18 -24.02 -28.71 41.38
CA LEU A 18 -24.49 -28.63 40.00
C LEU A 18 -23.57 -27.66 39.24
N ALA A 19 -22.61 -28.20 38.49
CA ALA A 19 -21.91 -27.46 37.46
C ALA A 19 -22.91 -27.14 36.34
N THR A 20 -23.65 -26.04 36.50
CA THR A 20 -24.37 -25.42 35.39
C THR A 20 -23.32 -25.00 34.37
N THR A 21 -23.20 -25.75 33.28
CA THR A 21 -22.45 -25.37 32.10
C THR A 21 -23.08 -24.08 31.57
N LYS A 22 -22.57 -22.92 32.01
CA LYS A 22 -22.95 -21.63 31.45
C LYS A 22 -22.46 -21.64 30.01
N GLU A 23 -23.36 -21.83 29.05
CA GLU A 23 -23.07 -21.56 27.64
C GLU A 23 -22.51 -20.13 27.54
N SER A 24 -21.20 -20.03 27.31
CA SER A 24 -20.55 -18.75 27.11
C SER A 24 -21.09 -18.15 25.82
N LYS A 25 -21.73 -16.98 25.90
CA LYS A 25 -22.17 -16.25 24.71
C LYS A 25 -21.03 -16.16 23.68
N PRO A 26 -21.31 -16.38 22.38
CA PRO A 26 -20.26 -16.30 21.36
C PRO A 26 -19.66 -14.89 21.38
N ARG A 27 -18.33 -14.83 21.48
CA ARG A 27 -17.59 -13.56 21.41
C ARG A 27 -17.90 -12.88 20.06
N PRO A 28 -18.05 -11.54 20.03
CA PRO A 28 -18.29 -10.83 18.79
C PRO A 28 -17.13 -11.07 17.82
N LYS A 29 -17.38 -10.99 16.50
CA LYS A 29 -16.28 -11.08 15.52
C LYS A 29 -15.44 -9.80 15.57
N TYR A 30 -16.07 -8.63 15.50
CA TYR A 30 -15.40 -7.32 15.49
C TYR A 30 -15.72 -6.50 16.74
N GLY A 31 -14.93 -5.46 17.01
CA GLY A 31 -15.13 -4.54 18.14
C GLY A 31 -14.46 -5.01 19.43
N ARG A 32 -14.68 -4.34 20.57
CA ARG A 32 -13.97 -4.64 21.83
C ARG A 32 -14.17 -6.10 22.25
N GLY A 33 -13.07 -6.85 22.38
CA GLY A 33 -13.07 -8.28 22.73
C GLY A 33 -13.41 -9.22 21.57
N GLY A 34 -13.46 -8.70 20.34
CA GLY A 34 -13.77 -9.47 19.15
C GLY A 34 -12.61 -10.37 18.69
N THR A 35 -12.95 -11.57 18.21
CA THR A 35 -11.96 -12.60 17.82
C THR A 35 -11.29 -12.34 16.48
N ASP A 36 -11.90 -11.49 15.65
CA ASP A 36 -11.51 -11.18 14.27
C ASP A 36 -10.91 -9.76 14.13
N ASN A 37 -10.51 -9.11 15.23
CA ASN A 37 -9.88 -7.79 15.16
C ASN A 37 -8.41 -7.84 14.72
N PHE A 38 -7.71 -8.91 15.06
CA PHE A 38 -6.27 -9.08 14.83
C PHE A 38 -6.04 -10.45 14.20
N HIS A 39 -6.48 -10.62 12.96
CA HIS A 39 -6.23 -11.86 12.23
C HIS A 39 -4.73 -12.04 12.01
N ASN A 40 -4.17 -13.10 12.59
CA ASN A 40 -2.80 -13.53 12.29
C ASN A 40 -2.71 -14.35 10.98
N ARG A 41 -3.81 -14.46 10.23
CA ARG A 41 -3.91 -15.19 8.96
C ARG A 41 -4.74 -14.39 7.95
N ILE A 42 -4.35 -14.45 6.67
CA ILE A 42 -5.06 -13.79 5.59
C ILE A 42 -6.35 -14.57 5.30
N THR A 43 -7.51 -13.95 5.54
CA THR A 43 -8.83 -14.61 5.50
C THR A 43 -9.46 -14.74 4.11
N GLY A 44 -8.77 -14.34 3.05
CA GLY A 44 -9.26 -14.38 1.66
C GLY A 44 -8.32 -15.04 0.64
N ALA A 45 -7.17 -15.56 1.07
CA ALA A 45 -6.20 -16.19 0.19
C ALA A 45 -6.08 -17.68 0.54
N LYS A 46 -6.03 -18.54 -0.49
CA LYS A 46 -5.78 -19.97 -0.29
C LYS A 46 -4.35 -20.18 0.21
N SER A 47 -4.14 -21.18 1.07
CA SER A 47 -2.82 -21.54 1.59
C SER A 47 -1.80 -21.83 0.49
N GLU A 48 -2.26 -22.42 -0.61
CA GLU A 48 -1.44 -22.77 -1.76
C GLU A 48 -0.94 -21.51 -2.47
N ASP A 49 -1.81 -20.50 -2.62
CA ASP A 49 -1.45 -19.22 -3.23
C ASP A 49 -0.43 -18.47 -2.38
N ILE A 50 -0.61 -18.44 -1.06
CA ILE A 50 0.35 -17.81 -0.14
C ILE A 50 1.70 -18.52 -0.23
N SER A 51 1.70 -19.86 -0.19
CA SER A 51 2.93 -20.66 -0.27
C SER A 51 3.64 -20.46 -1.60
N ARG A 52 2.91 -20.42 -2.71
CA ARG A 52 3.45 -20.10 -4.04
C ARG A 52 4.08 -18.71 -4.06
N CYS A 53 3.37 -17.69 -3.59
CA CYS A 53 3.86 -16.32 -3.55
C CYS A 53 5.13 -16.16 -2.70
N ILE A 54 5.22 -16.85 -1.55
CA ILE A 54 6.44 -16.84 -0.72
C ILE A 54 7.60 -17.49 -1.47
N ARG A 55 7.42 -18.69 -2.04
CA ARG A 55 8.49 -19.37 -2.80
C ARG A 55 9.01 -18.51 -3.95
N ASN A 56 8.08 -17.88 -4.66
CA ASN A 56 8.37 -16.94 -5.74
C ASN A 56 9.26 -15.77 -5.30
N CYS A 57 9.02 -15.20 -4.11
CA CYS A 57 9.88 -14.17 -3.53
C CYS A 57 11.23 -14.73 -3.08
N MET A 58 11.23 -15.92 -2.46
CA MET A 58 12.45 -16.58 -1.96
C MET A 58 13.43 -16.93 -3.08
N THR A 59 12.97 -17.14 -4.31
CA THR A 59 13.85 -17.36 -5.48
C THR A 59 14.89 -16.27 -5.66
N PHE A 60 14.56 -15.01 -5.35
CA PHE A 60 15.45 -13.87 -5.51
C PHE A 60 16.03 -13.37 -4.19
N TYR A 61 15.65 -13.95 -3.06
CA TYR A 61 16.03 -13.48 -1.75
C TYR A 61 17.43 -13.97 -1.34
N GLY A 62 18.19 -13.14 -0.63
CA GLY A 62 19.48 -13.51 -0.05
C GLY A 62 20.63 -13.63 -1.04
N LEU A 63 20.44 -13.18 -2.29
CA LEU A 63 21.51 -13.15 -3.28
C LEU A 63 22.54 -12.05 -2.96
N PRO A 64 23.83 -12.27 -3.25
CA PRO A 64 24.84 -11.22 -3.12
C PRO A 64 24.62 -10.13 -4.17
N ILE A 65 25.01 -8.91 -3.80
CA ILE A 65 25.01 -7.76 -4.71
C ILE A 65 25.88 -8.05 -5.94
N VAL A 66 25.39 -7.67 -7.11
CA VAL A 66 26.13 -7.82 -8.37
C VAL A 66 27.44 -7.03 -8.35
N ARG A 67 28.53 -7.64 -8.81
CA ARG A 67 29.88 -7.05 -8.72
C ARG A 67 30.16 -6.13 -9.90
N ASP A 68 29.98 -6.64 -11.10
CA ASP A 68 30.26 -5.95 -12.35
C ASP A 68 29.01 -5.85 -13.25
N ASP A 69 29.16 -5.15 -14.38
CA ASP A 69 28.06 -4.89 -15.29
C ASP A 69 27.61 -6.15 -16.05
N GLU A 70 28.52 -7.10 -16.22
CA GLU A 70 28.22 -8.34 -16.92
C GLU A 70 27.40 -9.27 -16.02
N GLU A 71 27.78 -9.38 -14.75
CA GLU A 71 26.98 -10.04 -13.73
C GLU A 71 25.61 -9.36 -13.56
N CYS A 72 25.56 -8.02 -13.59
CA CYS A 72 24.29 -7.28 -13.55
C CYS A 72 23.38 -7.65 -14.72
N ARG A 73 23.91 -7.71 -15.94
CA ARG A 73 23.17 -8.12 -17.15
C ARG A 73 22.61 -9.53 -17.00
N GLN A 74 23.47 -10.49 -16.65
CA GLN A 74 23.08 -11.89 -16.47
C GLN A 74 22.01 -12.06 -15.39
N ARG A 75 22.11 -11.28 -14.30
CA ARG A 75 21.13 -11.33 -13.21
C ARG A 75 19.77 -10.78 -13.62
N LEU A 76 19.73 -9.73 -14.45
CA LEU A 76 18.49 -9.18 -15.00
C LEU A 76 17.85 -10.17 -15.98
N GLU A 77 18.62 -10.79 -16.87
CA GLU A 77 18.12 -11.81 -17.81
C GLU A 77 17.55 -13.01 -17.07
N TRP A 78 18.33 -13.58 -16.14
CA TRP A 78 17.88 -14.68 -15.30
C TRP A 78 16.61 -14.32 -14.51
N PHE A 79 16.48 -13.09 -14.01
CA PHE A 79 15.29 -12.61 -13.33
C PHE A 79 14.05 -12.63 -14.24
N PHE A 80 14.15 -12.10 -15.47
CA PHE A 80 13.04 -12.08 -16.41
C PHE A 80 12.68 -13.49 -16.89
N ASP A 81 13.67 -14.31 -17.23
CA ASP A 81 13.46 -15.70 -17.65
C ASP A 81 12.78 -16.52 -16.55
N THR A 82 13.23 -16.36 -15.31
CA THR A 82 12.62 -17.03 -14.16
C THR A 82 11.17 -16.61 -13.99
N CYS A 83 10.86 -15.31 -14.14
CA CYS A 83 9.47 -14.83 -14.07
C CYS A 83 8.61 -15.42 -15.19
N GLY A 84 9.13 -15.47 -16.42
CA GLY A 84 8.44 -16.07 -17.57
C GLY A 84 8.17 -17.57 -17.38
N GLN A 85 9.17 -18.35 -16.98
CA GLN A 85 9.07 -19.80 -16.79
C GLN A 85 8.11 -20.18 -15.66
N THR A 86 8.02 -19.35 -14.61
CA THR A 86 7.19 -19.63 -13.44
C THR A 86 5.84 -18.91 -13.46
N GLY A 87 5.55 -18.14 -14.52
CA GLY A 87 4.31 -17.36 -14.66
C GLY A 87 4.16 -16.27 -13.60
N GLN A 88 5.27 -15.74 -13.09
CA GLN A 88 5.27 -14.72 -12.06
C GLN A 88 5.21 -13.32 -12.65
N LEU A 89 4.53 -12.42 -11.94
CA LEU A 89 4.65 -10.99 -12.21
C LEU A 89 6.09 -10.51 -11.91
N PRO A 90 6.85 -10.00 -12.90
CA PRO A 90 8.09 -9.30 -12.66
C PRO A 90 7.75 -7.94 -12.04
N THR A 91 8.38 -7.61 -10.93
CA THR A 91 8.15 -6.36 -10.20
C THR A 91 9.49 -5.72 -9.89
N VAL A 92 9.53 -4.39 -9.78
CA VAL A 92 10.76 -3.65 -9.43
C VAL A 92 11.33 -4.14 -8.10
N GLU A 93 10.47 -4.47 -7.14
CA GLU A 93 10.85 -5.00 -5.84
C GLU A 93 11.55 -6.35 -5.95
N LYS A 94 11.07 -7.27 -6.79
CA LYS A 94 11.75 -8.55 -7.05
C LYS A 94 13.04 -8.36 -7.84
N MET A 95 13.07 -7.43 -8.80
CA MET A 95 14.28 -7.10 -9.55
C MET A 95 15.38 -6.60 -8.61
N VAL A 96 15.04 -5.73 -7.66
CA VAL A 96 15.97 -5.24 -6.62
C VAL A 96 16.55 -6.40 -5.79
N MET A 97 15.69 -7.35 -5.39
CA MET A 97 16.14 -8.57 -4.69
C MET A 97 17.06 -9.42 -5.58
N ALA A 98 16.72 -9.60 -6.85
CA ALA A 98 17.52 -10.39 -7.80
C ALA A 98 18.93 -9.80 -7.96
N LEU A 99 19.05 -8.47 -7.99
CA LEU A 99 20.32 -7.74 -8.01
C LEU A 99 21.10 -7.80 -6.68
N GLY A 100 20.52 -8.39 -5.63
CA GLY A 100 21.15 -8.60 -4.34
C GLY A 100 21.33 -7.33 -3.52
N THR A 101 20.48 -6.33 -3.70
CA THR A 101 20.63 -5.02 -3.07
C THR A 101 19.29 -4.45 -2.58
N ILE A 102 19.31 -3.21 -2.11
CA ILE A 102 18.14 -2.47 -1.62
C ILE A 102 17.65 -1.46 -2.66
N ARG A 103 16.41 -1.00 -2.49
CA ARG A 103 15.76 -0.07 -3.45
C ARG A 103 16.55 1.22 -3.65
N GLN A 104 17.10 1.76 -2.57
CA GLN A 104 17.89 3.00 -2.61
C GLN A 104 19.09 2.87 -3.56
N THR A 105 19.82 1.76 -3.48
CA THR A 105 20.99 1.52 -4.34
C THR A 105 20.60 1.43 -5.82
N VAL A 106 19.50 0.76 -6.15
CA VAL A 106 19.03 0.68 -7.55
C VAL A 106 18.54 2.04 -8.05
N TRP A 107 17.95 2.86 -7.18
CA TRP A 107 17.59 4.25 -7.51
C TRP A 107 18.83 5.10 -7.78
N GLU A 108 19.87 5.00 -6.94
CA GLU A 108 21.16 5.67 -7.18
C GLU A 108 21.74 5.24 -8.53
N TRP A 109 21.77 3.94 -8.82
CA TRP A 109 22.26 3.41 -10.09
C TRP A 109 21.47 3.92 -11.30
N GLU A 110 20.15 3.97 -11.20
CA GLU A 110 19.29 4.54 -12.25
C GLU A 110 19.62 6.01 -12.55
N HIS A 111 20.02 6.79 -11.54
CA HIS A 111 20.42 8.19 -11.70
C HIS A 111 21.89 8.33 -12.14
N GLY A 112 22.60 7.22 -12.39
CA GLY A 112 24.01 7.23 -12.76
C GLY A 112 24.95 7.44 -11.58
N GLU A 113 24.45 7.31 -10.36
CA GLU A 113 25.24 7.45 -9.14
C GLU A 113 25.78 6.10 -8.69
N LYS A 114 27.04 6.07 -8.22
CA LYS A 114 27.70 4.88 -7.65
C LYS A 114 27.65 3.63 -8.57
N CYS A 115 27.56 3.83 -9.87
CA CYS A 115 27.67 2.78 -10.88
C CYS A 115 28.27 3.30 -12.19
N SER A 116 28.50 2.40 -13.14
CA SER A 116 28.85 2.78 -14.51
C SER A 116 27.62 3.30 -15.27
N GLN A 117 27.86 4.04 -16.35
CA GLN A 117 26.80 4.45 -17.28
C GLN A 117 26.08 3.22 -17.88
N ARG A 118 26.83 2.17 -18.22
CA ARG A 118 26.27 0.92 -18.75
C ARG A 118 25.28 0.31 -17.75
N ARG A 119 25.60 0.28 -16.45
CA ARG A 119 24.69 -0.21 -15.40
C ARG A 119 23.45 0.66 -15.28
N ALA A 120 23.61 1.97 -15.26
CA ALA A 120 22.48 2.91 -15.20
C ALA A 120 21.49 2.65 -16.35
N ASP A 121 21.99 2.51 -17.57
CA ASP A 121 21.17 2.26 -18.76
C ASP A 121 20.49 0.89 -18.71
N MET A 122 21.16 -0.15 -18.19
CA MET A 122 20.54 -1.47 -17.98
C MET A 122 19.39 -1.41 -16.99
N ILE A 123 19.56 -0.70 -15.86
CA ILE A 123 18.50 -0.54 -14.86
C ILE A 123 17.31 0.22 -15.44
N LYS A 124 17.53 1.32 -16.18
CA LYS A 124 16.47 2.07 -16.87
C LYS A 124 15.70 1.18 -17.86
N LYS A 125 16.42 0.43 -18.69
CA LYS A 125 15.81 -0.50 -19.66
C LYS A 125 15.02 -1.60 -18.97
N ALA A 126 15.54 -2.17 -17.88
CA ALA A 126 14.85 -3.21 -17.12
C ALA A 126 13.55 -2.69 -16.48
N LYS A 127 13.56 -1.49 -15.90
CA LYS A 127 12.33 -0.86 -15.39
C LYS A 127 11.34 -0.54 -16.50
N GLY A 128 11.82 -0.04 -17.65
CA GLY A 128 11.00 0.20 -18.84
C GLY A 128 10.35 -1.09 -19.34
N PHE A 129 11.07 -2.21 -19.35
CA PHE A 129 10.52 -3.52 -19.69
C PHE A 129 9.40 -3.93 -18.74
N ILE A 130 9.62 -3.81 -17.42
CA ILE A 130 8.58 -4.11 -16.41
C ILE A 130 7.34 -3.24 -16.63
N ALA A 131 7.52 -1.94 -16.90
CA ALA A 131 6.42 -1.02 -17.17
C ALA A 131 5.60 -1.45 -18.40
N SER A 132 6.27 -1.77 -19.51
CA SER A 132 5.62 -2.24 -20.74
C SER A 132 4.85 -3.55 -20.52
N PHE A 133 5.47 -4.51 -19.82
CA PHE A 133 4.84 -5.78 -19.50
C PHE A 133 3.60 -5.60 -18.59
N GLU A 134 3.71 -4.82 -17.51
CA GLU A 134 2.56 -4.54 -16.64
C GLU A 134 1.44 -3.85 -17.43
N SER A 135 1.77 -2.91 -18.33
CA SER A 135 0.79 -2.23 -19.20
C SER A 135 0.04 -3.20 -20.12
N GLU A 136 0.74 -4.16 -20.72
CA GLU A 136 0.13 -5.18 -21.58
C GLU A 136 -0.82 -6.09 -20.78
N MET A 137 -0.36 -6.59 -19.64
CA MET A 137 -1.17 -7.43 -18.75
C MET A 137 -2.39 -6.72 -18.17
N VAL A 138 -2.31 -5.40 -17.94
CA VAL A 138 -3.47 -4.57 -17.55
C VAL A 138 -4.45 -4.43 -18.71
N THR A 139 -3.94 -4.20 -19.92
CA THR A 139 -4.77 -4.07 -21.13
C THR A 139 -5.53 -5.38 -21.40
N GLU A 140 -4.92 -6.54 -21.14
CA GLU A 140 -5.58 -7.85 -21.19
C GLU A 140 -6.52 -8.16 -20.01
N GLY A 141 -6.64 -7.25 -19.03
CA GLY A 141 -7.49 -7.42 -17.86
C GLY A 141 -6.96 -8.44 -16.83
N LYS A 142 -5.66 -8.78 -16.88
CA LYS A 142 -5.02 -9.74 -15.96
C LYS A 142 -4.50 -9.08 -14.68
N ILE A 143 -4.27 -7.77 -14.72
CA ILE A 143 -3.86 -6.97 -13.56
C ILE A 143 -4.95 -5.94 -13.25
N ASN A 144 -5.23 -5.73 -11.96
CA ASN A 144 -6.17 -4.70 -11.54
C ASN A 144 -5.66 -3.31 -11.96
N PRO A 145 -6.43 -2.54 -12.76
CA PRO A 145 -6.02 -1.22 -13.24
C PRO A 145 -5.66 -0.24 -12.11
N VAL A 146 -6.36 -0.31 -10.97
CA VAL A 146 -6.11 0.54 -9.80
C VAL A 146 -4.73 0.25 -9.22
N VAL A 147 -4.37 -1.03 -9.09
CA VAL A 147 -3.04 -1.45 -8.60
C VAL A 147 -1.96 -0.96 -9.55
N TYR A 148 -2.18 -1.09 -10.87
CA TYR A 148 -1.24 -0.59 -11.87
C TYR A 148 -1.05 0.92 -11.79
N ILE A 149 -2.12 1.72 -11.66
CA ILE A 149 -2.01 3.18 -11.53
C ILE A 149 -1.09 3.58 -10.37
N PHE A 150 -1.23 2.95 -9.21
CA PHE A 150 -0.36 3.23 -8.07
C PHE A 150 1.09 2.82 -8.31
N ARG A 151 1.30 1.65 -8.91
CA ARG A 151 2.66 1.17 -9.24
C ARG A 151 3.32 2.08 -10.27
N ALA A 152 2.59 2.47 -11.30
CA ALA A 152 3.11 3.30 -12.38
C ALA A 152 3.46 4.70 -11.91
N LYS A 153 2.67 5.28 -10.99
CA LYS A 153 3.02 6.53 -10.31
C LYS A 153 4.31 6.40 -9.48
N ASN A 154 4.44 5.31 -8.73
CA ASN A 154 5.57 5.12 -7.81
C ASN A 154 6.89 4.74 -8.50
N TYR A 155 6.83 3.94 -9.56
CA TYR A 155 8.02 3.32 -10.16
C TYR A 155 8.35 3.81 -11.56
N PHE A 156 7.37 4.31 -12.31
CA PHE A 156 7.54 4.70 -13.72
C PHE A 156 7.34 6.21 -13.94
N GLY A 157 7.17 6.99 -12.87
CA GLY A 157 7.09 8.45 -12.93
C GLY A 157 5.82 9.00 -13.57
N MET A 158 4.79 8.17 -13.75
CA MET A 158 3.49 8.64 -14.25
C MET A 158 2.86 9.60 -13.24
N LYS A 159 2.14 10.61 -13.74
CA LYS A 159 1.44 11.59 -12.90
C LYS A 159 -0.01 11.71 -13.36
N ASP A 160 -0.90 11.89 -12.40
CA ASP A 160 -2.27 12.28 -12.71
C ASP A 160 -2.28 13.78 -12.97
N GLN A 161 -2.80 14.19 -14.11
CA GLN A 161 -2.91 15.60 -14.49
C GLN A 161 -4.37 15.99 -14.51
N GLN A 162 -4.73 17.00 -13.72
CA GLN A 162 -6.08 17.52 -13.63
C GLN A 162 -6.05 19.02 -13.90
N ASP A 163 -6.62 19.43 -15.03
CA ASP A 163 -6.78 20.83 -15.36
C ASP A 163 -8.08 21.36 -14.72
N VAL A 164 -7.93 22.12 -13.63
CA VAL A 164 -9.06 22.80 -12.99
C VAL A 164 -9.20 24.19 -13.61
N VAL A 165 -10.16 24.34 -14.52
CA VAL A 165 -10.54 25.67 -15.03
C VAL A 165 -11.38 26.37 -13.98
N LEU A 166 -10.72 27.15 -13.13
CA LEU A 166 -11.39 28.10 -12.25
C LEU A 166 -11.98 29.20 -13.13
N LYS A 167 -13.29 29.17 -13.40
CA LYS A 167 -13.99 30.34 -13.94
C LYS A 167 -14.03 31.37 -12.80
N PRO A 168 -13.37 32.53 -12.92
CA PRO A 168 -13.56 33.59 -11.96
C PRO A 168 -15.01 34.05 -12.12
N GLU A 169 -15.86 33.76 -11.14
CA GLU A 169 -17.12 34.49 -11.05
C GLU A 169 -16.74 35.96 -10.81
N SER A 170 -17.11 36.84 -11.75
CA SER A 170 -17.00 38.27 -11.51
C SER A 170 -17.71 38.55 -10.19
N PRO A 171 -17.10 39.25 -9.22
CA PRO A 171 -17.76 39.55 -7.94
C PRO A 171 -19.05 40.36 -8.11
N LEU A 172 -19.32 40.85 -9.32
CA LEU A 172 -20.52 41.56 -9.72
C LEU A 172 -21.57 40.66 -10.43
N GLY A 173 -21.29 39.37 -10.68
CA GLY A 173 -22.17 38.53 -11.49
C GLY A 173 -22.33 39.03 -12.94
N ASP A 174 -23.16 38.34 -13.72
CA ASP A 174 -23.47 38.74 -15.11
C ASP A 174 -24.25 40.05 -15.11
N LYS A 175 -23.53 41.15 -15.37
CA LYS A 175 -24.06 42.51 -15.62
C LYS A 175 -25.01 43.01 -14.52
N VAL A 176 -24.45 43.51 -13.42
CA VAL A 176 -25.22 44.41 -12.56
C VAL A 176 -25.59 45.63 -13.39
N ASP A 177 -26.90 45.87 -13.54
CA ASP A 177 -27.46 47.04 -14.19
C ASP A 177 -26.87 48.29 -13.51
N GLN A 178 -26.16 49.13 -14.27
CA GLN A 178 -25.33 50.22 -13.73
C GLN A 178 -26.15 51.19 -12.86
N ALA A 179 -27.41 51.41 -13.26
CA ALA A 179 -28.37 52.22 -12.52
C ALA A 179 -28.69 51.68 -11.11
N ARG A 180 -28.65 50.36 -10.92
CA ARG A 180 -28.96 49.72 -9.64
C ARG A 180 -27.79 49.85 -8.67
N LEU A 181 -26.55 49.72 -9.16
CA LEU A 181 -25.34 50.01 -8.39
C LEU A 181 -25.30 51.46 -7.91
N GLU A 182 -25.55 52.40 -8.81
CA GLU A 182 -25.57 53.82 -8.49
C GLU A 182 -26.60 54.15 -7.40
N SER A 183 -27.79 53.53 -7.44
CA SER A 183 -28.81 53.75 -6.41
C SER A 183 -28.41 53.26 -5.02
N THR A 184 -27.73 52.10 -4.92
CA THR A 184 -27.25 51.56 -3.64
C THR A 184 -26.11 52.42 -3.09
N ILE A 185 -25.18 52.84 -3.94
CA ILE A 185 -24.05 53.68 -3.54
C ILE A 185 -24.55 55.02 -3.00
N VAL A 186 -25.54 55.65 -3.64
CA VAL A 186 -26.13 56.91 -3.15
C VAL A 186 -26.86 56.75 -1.82
N GLN A 187 -27.46 55.59 -1.54
CA GLN A 187 -28.08 55.31 -0.24
C GLN A 187 -27.08 55.04 0.88
N GLU A 188 -25.90 54.51 0.57
CA GLU A 188 -24.86 54.18 1.55
C GLU A 188 -23.86 55.32 1.78
N LEU A 189 -23.90 56.38 0.98
CA LEU A 189 -23.10 57.58 1.24
C LEU A 189 -23.63 58.31 2.49
N PRO A 190 -22.77 58.61 3.48
CA PRO A 190 -23.14 59.44 4.62
C PRO A 190 -23.63 60.80 4.13
N ASP A 191 -24.67 61.33 4.78
CA ASP A 191 -25.19 62.66 4.47
C ASP A 191 -24.03 63.68 4.68
N PRO A 192 -23.86 64.71 3.83
CA PRO A 192 -22.74 65.65 3.96
C PRO A 192 -22.64 66.36 5.32
N GLY A 193 -23.70 66.31 6.14
CA GLY A 193 -23.73 66.81 7.52
C GLY A 193 -23.18 65.85 8.58
N ASP A 194 -22.89 64.59 8.24
CA ASP A 194 -22.27 63.59 9.15
C ASP A 194 -20.73 63.67 9.14
N TYR A 195 -20.16 64.41 8.19
CA TYR A 195 -18.75 64.81 8.22
C TYR A 195 -18.65 66.06 9.11
N GLY A 196 -18.47 65.84 10.41
CA GLY A 196 -18.47 66.85 11.47
C GLY A 196 -17.93 68.22 11.05
N ALA A 197 -18.77 69.24 11.26
CA ALA A 197 -18.35 70.63 11.29
C ALA A 197 -17.64 70.89 12.62
N ASP A 198 -16.32 71.08 12.55
CA ASP A 198 -15.53 71.74 13.58
C ASP A 198 -15.56 73.27 13.36
#